data_AF-A0A933A5Z9-F1
#
_entry.id   AF-A0A933A5Z9-F1
#
_cell.length_a   1.000
_cell.length_b   1.000
_cell.length_c   1.000
_cell.angle_alpha   90.00
_cell.angle_beta   90.00
_cell.angle_gamma   90.00
#
_symmetry.space_group_name_H-M   'P 1'
#
loop_
_entity.id
_entity.type
_entity.pdbx_description
1 polymer ?
#
loop_
_entity_poly.entity_id
_entity_poly.type
_entity_poly.pdbx_seq_one_letter_code
_entity_poly.pdbx_strand_id
1 'polypeptide(L)'
;LQRHPDPRAAARHLVADVVVSRKRIPGFGHRIHAVDPRQAVLFDLARRYGIAGKGVAFAEAVREEFAASGRTLPVNVDGAIAAILYDLGLPSHLGKAVFIMGRVAGVAAHVVEELSRERPMRFRFSFAYDGPEPPS
;
A
#
# COMPACT_ATOMS: atom_id res chain seq x y z
N LEU A 1 -21.66 12.80 -11.12
CA LEU A 1 -21.60 11.97 -9.90
C LEU A 1 -21.68 10.51 -10.33
N GLN A 2 -20.53 9.88 -10.59
CA GLN A 2 -20.45 8.55 -11.23
C GLN A 2 -21.20 7.51 -10.39
N ARG A 3 -21.98 6.65 -11.07
CA ARG A 3 -22.65 5.49 -10.48
C ARG A 3 -21.58 4.60 -9.86
N HIS A 4 -21.33 4.74 -8.57
CA HIS A 4 -20.44 3.85 -7.85
C HIS A 4 -21.20 2.55 -7.57
N PRO A 5 -20.86 1.43 -8.24
CA PRO A 5 -21.51 0.15 -8.01
C PRO A 5 -21.38 -0.27 -6.54
N ASP A 6 -22.27 -1.14 -6.10
CA ASP A 6 -22.19 -1.81 -4.81
C ASP A 6 -20.75 -2.34 -4.58
N PRO A 7 -20.07 -1.95 -3.47
CA PRO A 7 -18.72 -2.39 -3.16
C PRO A 7 -18.52 -3.91 -3.23
N ARG A 8 -19.52 -4.70 -2.82
CA ARG A 8 -19.44 -6.17 -2.89
C ARG A 8 -19.49 -6.68 -4.33
N ALA A 9 -20.40 -6.14 -5.15
CA ALA A 9 -20.47 -6.49 -6.56
C ALA A 9 -19.17 -6.12 -7.32
N ALA A 10 -18.60 -4.95 -7.02
CA ALA A 10 -17.32 -4.53 -7.59
C ALA A 10 -16.16 -5.44 -7.15
N ALA A 11 -16.13 -5.84 -5.87
CA ALA A 11 -15.13 -6.77 -5.35
C ALA A 11 -15.20 -8.12 -6.05
N ARG A 12 -16.39 -8.72 -6.17
CA ARG A 12 -16.60 -9.99 -6.90
C ARG A 12 -16.05 -9.94 -8.32
N HIS A 13 -16.38 -8.88 -9.06
CA HIS A 13 -15.90 -8.70 -10.43
C HIS A 13 -14.36 -8.63 -10.47
N LEU A 14 -13.76 -7.80 -9.61
CA LEU A 14 -12.30 -7.69 -9.52
C LEU A 14 -11.63 -9.03 -9.19
N VAL A 15 -12.15 -9.78 -8.21
CA VAL A 15 -11.55 -11.06 -7.81
C VAL A 15 -11.65 -12.07 -8.95
N ALA A 16 -12.80 -12.16 -9.64
CA ALA A 16 -12.95 -13.04 -10.80
C ALA A 16 -11.91 -12.73 -11.89
N ASP A 17 -11.74 -11.45 -12.26
CA ASP A 17 -10.76 -11.03 -13.27
C ASP A 17 -9.32 -11.32 -12.85
N VAL A 18 -8.99 -11.13 -11.58
CA VAL A 18 -7.65 -11.34 -11.05
C VAL A 18 -7.30 -12.82 -10.95
N VAL A 19 -8.27 -13.67 -10.61
CA VAL A 19 -8.08 -15.13 -10.59
C VAL A 19 -7.74 -15.63 -12.00
N VAL A 20 -8.43 -15.14 -13.03
CA VAL A 20 -8.16 -15.50 -14.43
C VAL A 20 -6.81 -14.95 -14.89
N SER A 21 -6.55 -13.66 -14.66
CA SER A 21 -5.36 -12.98 -15.20
C SER A 21 -4.07 -13.24 -14.41
N ARG A 22 -4.16 -13.78 -13.18
CA ARG A 22 -3.05 -14.00 -12.24
C ARG A 22 -2.21 -12.74 -11.96
N LYS A 23 -2.78 -11.56 -12.17
CA LYS A 23 -2.10 -10.27 -11.92
C LYS A 23 -2.11 -9.93 -10.43
N ARG A 24 -1.15 -9.10 -10.01
CA ARG A 24 -1.14 -8.53 -8.66
C ARG A 24 -2.17 -7.41 -8.56
N ILE A 25 -2.79 -7.28 -7.38
CA ILE A 25 -3.69 -6.18 -7.05
C ILE A 25 -2.93 -5.17 -6.19
N PRO A 26 -2.81 -3.90 -6.62
CA PRO A 26 -2.24 -2.85 -5.79
C PRO A 26 -3.01 -2.69 -4.48
N GLY A 27 -2.30 -2.49 -3.36
CA GLY A 27 -2.91 -2.36 -2.03
C GLY A 27 -3.25 -3.69 -1.33
N PHE A 28 -2.97 -4.82 -1.97
CA PHE A 28 -3.22 -6.14 -1.43
C PHE A 28 -1.98 -7.04 -1.46
N GLY A 29 -1.90 -7.94 -0.49
CA GLY A 29 -0.76 -8.82 -0.27
C GLY A 29 0.30 -8.21 0.63
N HIS A 30 0.99 -9.07 1.34
CA HIS A 30 2.05 -8.70 2.27
C HIS A 30 3.11 -9.81 2.31
N ARG A 31 4.40 -9.46 2.36
CA ARG A 31 5.50 -10.46 2.30
C ARG A 31 5.65 -11.28 3.59
N ILE A 32 5.48 -10.62 4.73
CA ILE A 32 5.74 -11.19 6.06
C ILE A 32 4.45 -11.51 6.83
N HIS A 33 3.54 -10.54 6.94
CA HIS A 33 2.31 -10.69 7.71
C HIS A 33 1.16 -11.32 6.92
N ALA A 34 0.49 -12.31 7.51
CA ALA A 34 -0.78 -12.83 6.98
C ALA A 34 -1.92 -11.81 7.09
N VAL A 35 -1.84 -10.89 8.06
CA VAL A 35 -2.75 -9.75 8.27
C VAL A 35 -1.90 -8.52 8.60
N ASP A 36 -2.07 -7.41 7.89
CA ASP A 36 -1.35 -6.18 8.18
C ASP A 36 -1.95 -5.49 9.42
N PRO A 37 -1.24 -5.40 10.56
CA PRO A 37 -1.80 -4.83 11.79
C PRO A 37 -2.17 -3.35 11.64
N ARG A 38 -1.52 -2.63 10.71
CA ARG A 38 -1.78 -1.20 10.48
C ARG A 38 -3.13 -0.99 9.81
N GLN A 39 -3.56 -1.94 8.98
CA GLN A 39 -4.88 -1.86 8.34
C GLN A 39 -6.00 -1.88 9.37
N ALA A 40 -5.93 -2.77 10.36
CA ALA A 40 -6.94 -2.86 11.42
C ALA A 40 -7.07 -1.53 12.18
N VAL A 41 -5.93 -0.97 12.61
CA VAL A 41 -5.89 0.33 13.30
C VAL A 41 -6.48 1.45 12.44
N LEU A 42 -6.09 1.54 11.17
CA LEU A 42 -6.58 2.58 10.26
C LEU A 42 -8.08 2.49 9.99
N PHE A 43 -8.62 1.28 9.78
CA PHE A 43 -10.05 1.11 9.54
C PHE A 43 -10.88 1.37 10.80
N ASP A 44 -10.38 1.00 11.97
CA ASP A 44 -11.04 1.33 13.24
C ASP A 44 -11.07 2.83 13.50
N LEU A 45 -9.99 3.55 13.20
CA LEU A 45 -9.98 5.02 13.25
C LEU A 45 -10.95 5.60 12.23
N ALA A 46 -10.96 5.12 10.99
CA ALA A 46 -11.89 5.59 9.97
C ALA A 46 -13.35 5.39 10.38
N ARG A 47 -13.69 4.23 10.98
CA ARG A 47 -15.02 3.98 11.55
C ARG A 47 -15.34 4.91 12.71
N ARG A 48 -14.40 5.07 13.65
CA ARG A 48 -14.57 5.96 14.82
C ARG A 48 -14.87 7.40 14.44
N TYR A 49 -14.24 7.91 13.38
CA TYR A 49 -14.43 9.28 12.90
C TYR A 49 -15.52 9.42 11.83
N GLY A 50 -16.29 8.36 11.53
CA GLY A 50 -17.35 8.39 10.53
C GLY A 50 -16.85 8.58 9.10
N ILE A 51 -15.58 8.29 8.84
CA ILE A 51 -14.95 8.38 7.50
C ILE A 51 -15.19 7.10 6.71
N ALA A 52 -15.22 5.92 7.36
CA ALA A 52 -15.34 4.65 6.68
C ALA A 52 -16.61 4.58 5.82
N GLY A 53 -16.45 4.32 4.53
CA GLY A 53 -17.51 4.31 3.53
C GLY A 53 -17.33 3.20 2.50
N LYS A 54 -17.57 3.51 1.23
CA LYS A 54 -17.55 2.54 0.12
C LYS A 54 -16.16 1.99 -0.17
N GLY A 55 -15.11 2.78 0.02
CA GLY A 55 -13.71 2.39 -0.17
C GLY A 55 -13.26 1.37 0.86
N VAL A 56 -13.51 1.62 2.14
CA VAL A 56 -13.24 0.64 3.22
C VAL A 56 -14.06 -0.62 3.01
N ALA A 57 -15.36 -0.49 2.72
CA ALA A 57 -16.24 -1.64 2.44
C ALA A 57 -15.76 -2.46 1.23
N PHE A 58 -15.27 -1.79 0.18
CA PHE A 58 -14.71 -2.46 -1.00
C PHE A 58 -13.44 -3.24 -0.64
N ALA A 59 -12.51 -2.64 0.11
CA ALA A 59 -11.27 -3.29 0.50
C ALA A 59 -11.53 -4.55 1.37
N GLU A 60 -12.48 -4.46 2.31
CA GLU A 60 -12.91 -5.59 3.12
C GLU A 60 -13.60 -6.68 2.28
N ALA A 61 -14.47 -6.29 1.34
CA ALA A 61 -15.13 -7.22 0.44
C ALA A 61 -14.15 -7.96 -0.47
N VAL A 62 -13.13 -7.29 -1.03
CA VAL A 62 -12.10 -7.97 -1.84
C VAL A 62 -11.37 -9.02 -1.00
N ARG A 63 -11.02 -8.70 0.25
CA ARG A 63 -10.38 -9.66 1.17
C ARG A 63 -11.29 -10.87 1.44
N GLU A 64 -12.58 -10.65 1.68
CA GLU A 64 -13.57 -11.71 1.90
C GLU A 64 -13.72 -12.63 0.68
N GLU A 65 -13.84 -12.06 -0.52
CA GLU A 65 -13.98 -12.81 -1.77
C GLU A 65 -12.73 -13.67 -2.07
N PHE A 66 -11.53 -13.15 -1.81
CA PHE A 66 -10.31 -13.97 -1.91
C PHE A 66 -10.30 -15.12 -0.91
N ALA A 67 -10.67 -14.86 0.34
CA ALA A 67 -10.74 -15.90 1.37
C ALA A 67 -11.72 -17.01 0.97
N ALA A 68 -12.87 -16.65 0.37
CA ALA A 68 -13.84 -17.61 -0.16
C ALA A 68 -13.27 -18.47 -1.32
N SER A 69 -12.35 -17.93 -2.12
CA SER A 69 -11.62 -18.66 -3.16
C SER A 69 -10.49 -19.57 -2.64
N GLY A 70 -10.31 -19.68 -1.32
CA GLY A 70 -9.24 -20.48 -0.69
C GLY A 70 -7.87 -19.79 -0.69
N ARG A 71 -7.80 -18.49 -0.98
CA ARG A 71 -6.57 -17.70 -1.00
C ARG A 71 -6.65 -16.57 0.01
N THR A 72 -5.65 -16.41 0.85
CA THR A 72 -5.57 -15.24 1.73
C THR A 72 -4.83 -14.11 1.01
N LEU A 73 -5.46 -12.94 0.95
CA LEU A 73 -4.84 -11.75 0.40
C LEU A 73 -5.12 -10.56 1.32
N PRO A 74 -4.22 -10.24 2.25
CA PRO A 74 -4.46 -9.14 3.20
C PRO A 74 -4.49 -7.80 2.49
N VAL A 75 -5.30 -6.87 2.98
CA VAL A 75 -5.17 -5.45 2.63
C VAL A 75 -3.92 -4.93 3.34
N ASN A 76 -2.97 -4.39 2.58
CA ASN A 76 -1.78 -3.78 3.17
C ASN A 76 -2.04 -2.31 3.53
N VAL A 77 -1.08 -1.68 4.22
CA VAL A 77 -1.21 -0.26 4.63
C VAL A 77 -1.51 0.69 3.46
N ASP A 78 -0.94 0.46 2.27
CA ASP A 78 -1.17 1.33 1.11
C ASP A 78 -2.62 1.20 0.62
N GLY A 79 -3.15 -0.03 0.59
CA GLY A 79 -4.55 -0.31 0.27
C GLY A 79 -5.51 0.27 1.32
N ALA A 80 -5.15 0.18 2.60
CA ALA A 80 -5.95 0.76 3.68
C ALA A 80 -6.02 2.29 3.59
N ILE A 81 -4.88 2.94 3.35
CA ILE A 81 -4.82 4.40 3.12
C ILE A 81 -5.61 4.77 1.86
N ALA A 82 -5.44 4.05 0.76
CA ALA A 82 -6.16 4.33 -0.48
C ALA A 82 -7.68 4.24 -0.31
N ALA A 83 -8.18 3.24 0.41
CA ALA A 83 -9.59 3.09 0.74
C ALA A 83 -10.13 4.29 1.55
N ILE A 84 -9.38 4.74 2.56
CA ILE A 84 -9.75 5.88 3.40
C ILE A 84 -9.71 7.19 2.59
N LEU A 85 -8.68 7.40 1.77
CA LEU A 85 -8.58 8.59 0.92
C LEU A 85 -9.73 8.66 -0.09
N TYR A 86 -10.14 7.51 -0.63
CA TYR A 86 -11.31 7.42 -1.48
C TYR A 86 -12.59 7.83 -0.72
N ASP A 87 -12.77 7.34 0.50
CA ASP A 87 -13.94 7.68 1.32
C ASP A 87 -13.95 9.15 1.78
N LEU A 88 -12.78 9.77 1.91
CA LEU A 88 -12.63 11.21 2.12
C LEU A 88 -12.91 12.04 0.84
N GLY A 89 -13.15 11.40 -0.30
CA GLY A 89 -13.42 12.07 -1.58
C GLY A 89 -12.18 12.64 -2.26
N LEU A 90 -10.97 12.21 -1.87
CA LEU A 90 -9.74 12.69 -2.50
C LEU A 90 -9.56 12.07 -3.89
N PRO A 91 -9.17 12.88 -4.90
CA PRO A 91 -8.75 12.37 -6.19
C PRO A 91 -7.59 11.39 -6.08
N SER A 92 -7.64 10.28 -6.82
CA SER A 92 -6.64 9.20 -6.75
C SER A 92 -5.21 9.65 -7.03
N HIS A 93 -5.01 10.65 -7.90
CA HIS A 93 -3.69 11.18 -8.22
C HIS A 93 -3.02 11.90 -7.03
N LEU A 94 -3.79 12.32 -6.01
CA LEU A 94 -3.26 12.92 -4.78
C LEU A 94 -2.76 11.89 -3.76
N GLY A 95 -3.03 10.58 -3.94
CA GLY A 95 -2.58 9.54 -3.00
C GLY A 95 -1.06 9.54 -2.79
N LYS A 96 -0.28 9.83 -3.84
CA LYS A 96 1.17 9.96 -3.74
C LYS A 96 1.61 11.16 -2.90
N ALA A 97 0.86 12.27 -2.95
CA ALA A 97 1.18 13.44 -2.15
C ALA A 97 1.03 13.14 -0.64
N VAL A 98 -0.05 12.46 -0.26
CA VAL A 98 -0.27 12.00 1.13
C VAL A 98 0.88 11.11 1.61
N PHE A 99 1.29 10.15 0.78
CA PHE A 99 2.44 9.29 1.09
C PHE A 99 3.73 10.10 1.30
N ILE A 100 4.05 11.00 0.38
CA ILE A 100 5.27 11.83 0.48
C ILE A 100 5.26 12.64 1.77
N MET A 101 4.16 13.36 2.06
CA MET A 101 4.01 14.16 3.28
C MET A 101 4.24 13.33 4.54
N GLY A 102 3.65 12.13 4.62
CA GLY A 102 3.85 11.23 5.76
C GLY A 102 5.30 10.71 5.90
N ARG A 103 6.04 10.59 4.78
CA ARG A 103 7.43 10.11 4.79
C ARG A 103 8.45 11.19 5.11
N VAL A 104 8.15 12.47 4.88
CA VAL A 104 9.09 13.59 5.12
C VAL A 104 9.65 13.55 6.55
N ALA A 105 8.79 13.37 7.56
CA ALA A 105 9.23 13.34 8.95
C ALA A 105 10.26 12.22 9.23
N GLY A 106 10.02 11.02 8.68
CA GLY A 106 10.95 9.89 8.83
C GLY A 106 12.27 10.11 8.10
N VAL A 107 12.23 10.67 6.90
CA VAL A 107 13.46 11.01 6.15
C VAL A 107 14.26 12.08 6.87
N ALA A 108 13.60 13.12 7.40
CA ALA A 108 14.26 14.15 8.19
C ALA A 108 14.92 13.56 9.44
N ALA A 109 14.23 12.65 10.15
CA ALA A 109 14.81 11.95 11.29
C ALA A 109 16.06 11.13 10.90
N HIS A 110 16.03 10.41 9.78
CA HIS A 110 17.20 9.70 9.26
C HIS A 110 18.37 10.63 8.94
N VAL A 111 18.11 11.80 8.34
CA VAL A 111 19.15 12.80 8.07
C VAL A 111 19.79 13.30 9.36
N VAL A 112 18.98 13.62 10.38
CA VAL A 112 19.49 14.07 11.69
C VAL A 112 20.31 12.96 12.35
N GLU A 113 19.84 11.71 12.29
CA GLU A 113 20.57 10.56 12.85
C GLU A 113 21.93 10.38 12.17
N GLU A 114 21.99 10.44 10.84
CA GLU A 114 23.24 10.35 10.07
C GLU A 114 24.21 11.47 10.46
N LEU A 115 23.75 12.73 10.54
CA LEU A 115 24.61 13.87 10.86
C LEU A 115 25.11 13.87 12.31
N SER A 116 24.36 13.28 13.23
CA SER A 116 24.68 13.33 14.66
C SER A 116 25.42 12.10 15.18
N ARG A 117 25.27 10.93 14.53
CA ARG A 117 25.80 9.66 15.05
C ARG A 117 26.84 9.00 14.14
N GLU A 118 26.92 9.40 12.88
CA GLU A 118 27.75 8.71 11.89
C GLU A 118 28.93 9.57 11.42
N ARG A 119 29.96 8.90 10.90
CA ARG A 119 31.13 9.58 10.33
C ARG A 119 30.81 10.06 8.90
N PRO A 120 31.23 11.28 8.52
CA PRO A 120 31.11 11.75 7.13
C PRO A 120 31.70 10.76 6.12
N MET A 121 31.04 10.63 4.97
CA MET A 121 31.47 9.76 3.85
C MET A 121 31.66 8.27 4.21
N ARG A 122 30.96 7.73 5.22
CA ARG A 122 31.08 6.32 5.60
C ARG A 122 30.59 5.31 4.54
N PHE A 123 29.70 5.73 3.63
CA PHE A 123 29.13 4.82 2.63
C PHE A 123 30.15 4.47 1.56
N ARG A 124 30.51 3.18 1.49
CA ARG A 124 31.29 2.61 0.40
C ARG A 124 30.39 1.71 -0.41
N PHE A 125 30.18 2.07 -1.67
CA PHE A 125 29.44 1.23 -2.58
C PHE A 125 30.36 0.12 -3.10
N SER A 126 29.90 -1.12 -3.00
CA SER A 126 30.52 -2.25 -3.69
C SER A 126 29.84 -2.39 -5.04
N PHE A 127 30.64 -2.39 -6.09
CA PHE A 127 30.19 -2.65 -7.45
C PHE A 127 31.03 -3.77 -8.05
N ALA A 128 30.39 -4.63 -8.82
CA ALA A 128 31.06 -5.57 -9.69
C ALA A 128 31.05 -4.97 -11.10
N TYR A 129 32.23 -4.86 -11.70
CA TYR A 129 32.35 -4.48 -13.10
C TYR A 129 31.99 -5.69 -13.98
N ASP A 130 31.00 -5.52 -14.85
CA ASP A 130 30.49 -6.52 -15.79
C ASP A 130 30.81 -6.20 -17.26
N GLY A 131 31.66 -5.19 -17.48
CA GLY A 131 32.14 -4.82 -18.80
C GLY A 131 33.34 -5.65 -19.27
N PRO A 132 33.82 -5.39 -20.50
CA PRO A 132 35.01 -6.06 -21.05
C PRO A 132 36.27 -5.70 -20.27
N GLU A 133 37.24 -6.62 -20.19
CA GLU A 133 38.54 -6.35 -19.56
C GLU A 133 39.23 -5.12 -20.17
N PRO A 134 39.99 -4.34 -19.37
CA PRO A 134 40.73 -3.20 -19.87
C PRO A 134 41.71 -3.65 -20.97
N PRO A 135 41.81 -2.91 -22.09
CA PRO A 135 42.80 -3.23 -23.11
C PRO A 135 44.22 -3.12 -22.54
N SER A 136 45.06 -4.09 -22.91
CA SER A 136 46.48 -4.19 -22.53
C SER A 136 47.34 -3.06 -23.09
#